data_AF-H0PTR1-F1
#
_entry.id   AF-H0PTR1-F1
#
_cell.length_a   1.000
_cell.length_b   1.000
_cell.length_c   1.000
_cell.angle_alpha   90.00
_cell.angle_beta   90.00
_cell.angle_gamma   90.00
#
_symmetry.space_group_name_H-M   'P 1'
#
loop_
_entity.id
_entity.type
_entity.pdbx_description
1 polymer ?
#
loop_
_entity_poly.entity_id
_entity_poly.type
_entity_poly.pdbx_seq_one_letter_code
_entity_poly.pdbx_strand_id
1 'polypeptide(L)' 'MMAAACMPVAAQQPETFVIKFSHVASAQAPKGRAAEYFKRLAEERTHGRVKVEIYANSN' A
#
# COMPACT_ATOMS: atom_id res chain seq x y z
N MET A 1 17.54 -44.87 -13.64
CA MET A 1 16.90 -43.85 -14.50
C MET A 1 16.15 -42.90 -13.56
N MET A 2 16.79 -41.82 -13.10
CA MET A 2 16.18 -40.84 -12.19
C MET A 2 15.34 -39.85 -13.00
N ALA A 3 14.03 -39.83 -12.75
CA ALA A 3 13.12 -38.86 -13.34
C ALA A 3 13.38 -37.48 -12.69
N ALA A 4 13.75 -36.49 -13.51
CA ALA A 4 13.83 -35.10 -13.08
C ALA A 4 12.40 -34.56 -12.93
N ALA A 5 11.97 -34.31 -11.69
CA ALA A 5 10.71 -33.65 -11.41
C ALA A 5 10.82 -32.16 -11.75
N CYS A 6 10.10 -31.72 -12.78
CA CYS A 6 9.95 -30.31 -13.12
C CYS A 6 9.02 -29.67 -12.07
N MET A 7 9.56 -28.89 -11.14
CA MET A 7 8.74 -28.17 -10.17
C MET A 7 8.09 -26.96 -10.83
N PRO A 8 6.77 -26.75 -10.68
CA PRO A 8 6.10 -25.56 -11.18
C PRO A 8 6.61 -24.34 -10.40
N VAL A 9 7.09 -23.32 -11.13
CA VAL A 9 7.43 -22.02 -10.55
C VAL A 9 6.13 -21.37 -10.08
N ALA A 10 5.99 -21.17 -8.77
CA ALA A 10 4.87 -20.44 -8.22
C ALA A 10 4.91 -18.97 -8.70
N ALA A 11 3.83 -18.51 -9.33
CA ALA A 11 3.68 -17.12 -9.70
C ALA A 11 3.62 -16.26 -8.43
N GLN A 12 4.58 -15.34 -8.26
CA GLN A 12 4.55 -14.35 -7.19
C GLN A 12 3.32 -13.46 -7.40
N GLN A 13 2.41 -13.44 -6.43
CA GLN A 13 1.26 -12.55 -6.46
C GLN A 13 1.74 -11.09 -6.57
N PRO A 14 1.01 -10.19 -7.26
CA PRO A 14 1.41 -8.80 -7.37
C PRO A 14 1.53 -8.21 -5.96
N GLU A 15 2.77 -7.93 -5.56
CA GLU A 15 3.12 -7.32 -4.28
C GLU A 15 2.31 -6.04 -4.11
N THR A 16 1.37 -6.07 -3.17
CA THR A 16 0.59 -4.89 -2.79
C THR A 16 1.34 -4.19 -1.67
N PHE A 17 1.79 -2.97 -1.92
CA PHE A 17 2.60 -2.21 -0.98
C PHE A 17 1.71 -1.34 -0.11
N VAL A 18 1.84 -1.46 1.21
CA VAL A 18 1.06 -0.65 2.16
C VAL A 18 1.95 0.41 2.79
N ILE A 19 1.65 1.68 2.51
CA ILE A 19 2.32 2.81 3.13
C ILE A 19 1.48 3.27 4.33
N LYS A 20 2.07 3.19 5.53
CA LYS A 20 1.40 3.57 6.78
C LYS A 20 1.86 4.95 7.22
N PHE A 21 0.93 5.91 7.21
CA PHE A 21 1.14 7.25 7.74
C PHE A 21 0.71 7.27 9.20
N SER A 22 1.70 7.26 10.10
CA SER A 22 1.48 7.44 11.54
C SER A 22 1.52 8.93 11.90
N HIS A 23 0.80 9.32 12.96
CA HIS A 23 0.80 10.69 13.49
C HIS A 23 0.33 11.74 12.49
N VAL A 24 -0.72 11.43 11.73
CA VAL A 24 -1.40 12.45 10.94
C VAL A 24 -2.29 13.26 11.89
N ALA A 25 -2.34 14.57 11.69
CA ALA A 25 -3.29 15.40 12.44
C ALA A 25 -4.73 15.05 12.02
N SER A 26 -5.73 15.72 12.61
CA SER A 26 -7.12 15.57 12.18
C SER A 26 -7.28 15.72 10.65
N ALA A 27 -8.26 15.02 10.05
CA ALA A 27 -8.51 15.02 8.62
C ALA A 27 -8.68 16.44 8.03
N GLN A 28 -9.22 17.37 8.82
CA GLN A 28 -9.45 18.76 8.42
C GLN A 28 -8.17 19.63 8.49
N ALA A 29 -7.16 19.19 9.22
CA ALA A 29 -5.89 19.90 9.31
C ALA A 29 -5.16 19.89 7.96
N PRO A 30 -4.30 20.88 7.67
CA PRO A 30 -3.51 20.92 6.43
C PRO A 30 -2.75 19.60 6.16
N LYS A 31 -2.21 18.98 7.22
CA LYS A 31 -1.50 17.69 7.13
C LYS A 31 -2.45 16.50 6.83
N GLY A 32 -3.65 16.50 7.41
CA GLY A 32 -4.66 15.47 7.17
C GLY A 32 -5.15 15.49 5.72
N ARG A 33 -5.53 16.67 5.22
CA ARG A 33 -5.94 16.87 3.82
C ARG A 33 -4.84 16.49 2.83
N ALA A 34 -3.58 16.86 3.13
CA ALA A 34 -2.45 16.46 2.30
C ALA A 34 -2.23 14.94 2.29
N ALA A 35 -2.39 14.26 3.43
CA ALA A 35 -2.27 12.81 3.52
C ALA A 35 -3.39 12.10 2.72
N GLU A 36 -4.63 12.56 2.83
CA GLU A 36 -5.75 12.01 2.04
C GLU A 36 -5.54 12.22 0.53
N TYR A 37 -5.07 13.40 0.13
CA TYR A 37 -4.74 13.67 -1.27
C TYR A 37 -3.62 12.77 -1.78
N PHE A 38 -2.58 12.54 -0.98
CA PHE A 38 -1.51 11.62 -1.31
C PHE A 38 -2.02 10.19 -1.46
N LYS A 39 -2.86 9.71 -0.53
CA LYS A 39 -3.50 8.39 -0.62
C LYS A 39 -4.19 8.19 -1.96
N ARG A 40 -5.03 9.14 -2.34
CA ARG A 40 -5.76 9.09 -3.60
C ARG A 40 -4.82 9.00 -4.81
N LEU A 41 -3.82 9.89 -4.89
CA LEU A 41 -2.88 9.90 -6.00
C LEU A 41 -2.03 8.62 -6.07
N ALA A 42 -1.61 8.09 -4.93
CA ALA A 42 -0.82 6.87 -4.85
C ALA A 42 -1.63 5.67 -5.34
N GLU A 43 -2.87 5.52 -4.88
CA GLU A 43 -3.76 4.43 -5.30
C GLU A 43 -4.11 4.54 -6.80
N GLU A 44 -4.42 5.74 -7.29
CA GLU A 44 -4.73 6.00 -8.71
C GLU A 44 -3.53 5.71 -9.63
N ARG A 45 -2.35 6.29 -9.33
CA ARG A 45 -1.18 6.18 -10.23
C ARG A 45 -0.51 4.82 -10.21
N THR A 46 -0.73 4.04 -9.15
CA THR A 46 -0.12 2.72 -9.03
C THR A 46 -1.08 1.60 -9.43
N HIS A 47 -2.28 1.95 -9.91
CA HIS A 47 -3.35 1.02 -10.27
C HIS A 47 -3.69 0.09 -9.10
N GLY A 48 -3.80 0.65 -7.89
CA GLY A 48 -4.13 -0.10 -6.68
C GLY A 48 -2.99 -0.97 -6.13
N ARG A 49 -1.80 -0.97 -6.74
CA ARG A 49 -0.63 -1.71 -6.22
C ARG A 49 -0.07 -1.10 -4.94
N VAL A 50 -0.31 0.20 -4.70
CA VAL A 50 0.05 0.88 -3.48
C VAL A 50 -1.22 1.31 -2.76
N LYS A 51 -1.37 0.86 -1.51
CA LYS A 51 -2.43 1.27 -0.60
C LYS A 51 -1.85 2.19 0.46
N VAL A 52 -2.54 3.28 0.77
CA VAL A 52 -2.10 4.21 1.82
C VAL A 52 -3.07 4.17 2.99
N GLU A 53 -2.54 3.87 4.17
CA GLU A 53 -3.29 3.82 5.43
C GLU A 53 -2.89 5.00 6.29
N ILE A 54 -3.87 5.81 6.68
CA ILE A 54 -3.66 7.04 7.44
C ILE A 54 -4.22 6.81 8.83
N TYR A 55 -3.37 7.00 9.84
CA TYR A 55 -3.74 6.92 11.25
C TYR A 55 -3.61 8.31 11.86
N ALA A 56 -4.75 8.87 12.27
CA ALA A 56 -4.77 10.11 13.04
C ALA A 56 -4.06 9.90 14.38
N ASN A 57 -3.44 10.94 14.94
CA ASN A 57 -2.98 10.88 16.33
C ASN A 57 -4.20 10.63 17.23
N SER A 58 -4.02 9.79 18.26
CA SER A 58 -5.04 9.63 19.30
C SER A 58 -5.03 10.90 20.15
N ASN A 59 -6.05 11.74 19.96
CA ASN A 59 -6.43 12.75 20.93
C ASN A 59 -7.96 12.74 21.05
#